data_AF-A0A167NG52-F1
#
_entry.id   AF-A0A167NG52-F1
#
_cell.length_a   1.000
_cell.length_b   1.000
_cell.length_c   1.000
_cell.angle_alpha   90.00
_cell.angle_beta   90.00
_cell.angle_gamma   90.00
#
_symmetry.space_group_name_H-M   'P 1'
#
loop_
_entity.id
_entity.type
_entity.pdbx_description
1 polymer ?
#
loop_
_entity_poly.entity_id
_entity_poly.type
_entity_poly.pdbx_seq_one_letter_code
_entity_poly.pdbx_strand_id
1 'polypeptide(L)'
;MKNTQNDTSELDKDAAAKVLASIQSTQQETIQHSRPPGWLCAITGLSYGAIIAGYGLMRHENQWALMMIIGGAVFALSVVIYLYRCHLLGIKPAILPRSNASKKLNIYTALFFAVMVVVSRELTLFTELNFIPWVCGLMCGGVLVWLQRMYPTGEVVNVERPNE
;
A
#
# COMPACT_ATOMS: atom_id res chain seq x y z
N MET A 1 39.51 -39.35 20.66
CA MET A 1 38.08 -39.04 20.92
C MET A 1 37.80 -37.54 20.66
N LYS A 2 37.97 -37.08 19.43
CA LYS A 2 37.60 -35.72 18.97
C LYS A 2 37.10 -35.86 17.54
N ASN A 3 35.79 -36.01 17.33
CA ASN A 3 35.19 -35.74 16.01
C ASN A 3 33.66 -35.61 16.03
N THR A 4 32.97 -36.23 16.99
CA THR A 4 31.50 -36.30 17.00
C THR A 4 30.76 -34.98 17.30
N GLN A 5 31.45 -34.00 17.88
CA GLN A 5 30.84 -32.72 18.30
C GLN A 5 30.75 -31.69 17.17
N ASN A 6 31.59 -31.81 16.13
CA ASN A 6 31.56 -30.90 14.98
C ASN A 6 30.46 -31.32 13.98
N ASP A 7 30.35 -32.62 13.70
CA ASP A 7 29.34 -33.18 12.78
C ASP A 7 27.90 -32.93 13.28
N THR A 8 27.66 -33.01 14.59
CA THR A 8 26.34 -32.72 15.17
C THR A 8 25.99 -31.23 15.09
N SER A 9 26.97 -30.33 15.23
CA SER A 9 26.75 -28.89 15.11
C SER A 9 26.55 -28.41 13.66
N GLU A 10 27.16 -29.09 12.68
CA GLU A 10 26.92 -28.82 11.25
C GLU A 10 25.58 -29.38 10.78
N LEU A 11 25.18 -30.57 11.25
CA LEU A 11 23.84 -31.13 11.01
C LEU A 11 22.72 -30.28 11.62
N ASP A 12 22.93 -29.72 12.81
CA ASP A 12 21.95 -28.84 13.47
C ASP A 12 21.83 -27.48 12.77
N LYS A 13 22.94 -26.95 12.21
CA LYS A 13 22.93 -25.76 11.35
C LYS A 13 22.25 -26.01 10.01
N ASP A 14 22.46 -27.17 9.38
CA ASP A 14 21.79 -27.53 8.11
C ASP A 14 20.30 -27.78 8.31
N ALA A 15 19.92 -28.42 9.42
CA ALA A 15 18.52 -28.60 9.83
C ALA A 15 17.86 -27.24 10.16
N ALA A 16 18.54 -26.37 10.90
CA ALA A 16 18.08 -25.01 11.18
C ALA A 16 17.96 -24.19 9.89
N ALA A 17 18.89 -24.32 8.94
CA ALA A 17 18.81 -23.65 7.64
C ALA A 17 17.65 -24.16 6.79
N LYS A 18 17.36 -25.46 6.81
CA LYS A 18 16.17 -26.04 6.14
C LYS A 18 14.86 -25.61 6.78
N VAL A 19 14.80 -25.52 8.11
CA VAL A 19 13.63 -25.00 8.83
C VAL A 19 13.46 -23.50 8.56
N LEU A 20 14.56 -22.74 8.51
CA LEU A 20 14.51 -21.33 8.13
C LEU A 20 14.04 -21.15 6.69
N ALA A 21 14.51 -21.99 5.77
CA ALA A 21 14.10 -21.97 4.37
C ALA A 21 12.63 -22.36 4.18
N SER A 22 12.13 -23.35 4.93
CA SER A 22 10.72 -23.75 4.88
C SER A 22 9.80 -22.69 5.50
N ILE A 23 10.21 -22.08 6.62
CA ILE A 23 9.52 -20.94 7.21
C ILE A 23 9.51 -19.76 6.23
N GLN A 24 10.63 -19.47 5.57
CA GLN A 24 10.72 -18.43 4.55
C GLN A 24 9.79 -18.70 3.36
N SER A 25 9.72 -19.93 2.85
CA SER A 25 8.79 -20.27 1.76
C SER A 25 7.32 -20.15 2.18
N THR A 26 6.95 -20.61 3.37
CA THR A 26 5.58 -20.51 3.88
C THR A 26 5.18 -19.06 4.17
N GLN A 27 6.10 -18.24 4.68
CA GLN A 27 5.88 -16.82 4.84
C GLN A 27 5.75 -16.11 3.49
N GLN A 28 6.54 -16.50 2.49
CA GLN A 28 6.47 -15.94 1.15
C GLN A 28 5.15 -16.29 0.43
N GLU A 29 4.63 -17.50 0.61
CA GLU A 29 3.29 -17.89 0.14
C GLU A 29 2.18 -17.11 0.85
N THR A 30 2.31 -16.88 2.16
CA THR A 30 1.37 -16.06 2.95
C THR A 30 1.40 -14.60 2.50
N ILE A 31 2.57 -14.04 2.18
CA ILE A 31 2.74 -12.69 1.62
C ILE A 31 2.12 -12.60 0.22
N GLN A 32 2.32 -13.61 -0.63
CA GLN A 32 1.69 -13.64 -1.96
C GLN A 32 0.17 -13.69 -1.86
N HIS A 33 -0.37 -14.44 -0.90
CA HIS A 33 -1.81 -14.51 -0.66
C HIS A 33 -2.38 -13.24 0.00
N SER A 34 -1.54 -12.50 0.74
CA SER A 34 -1.88 -11.23 1.39
C SER A 34 -1.88 -10.02 0.44
N ARG A 35 -1.44 -10.18 -0.82
CA ARG A 35 -1.50 -9.07 -1.78
C ARG A 35 -2.96 -8.61 -1.95
N PRO A 36 -3.24 -7.29 -1.90
CA PRO A 36 -4.57 -6.80 -2.22
C PRO A 36 -4.94 -7.25 -3.65
N PRO A 37 -6.13 -7.84 -3.86
CA PRO A 37 -6.53 -8.36 -5.14
C PRO A 37 -6.59 -7.22 -6.14
N GLY A 38 -6.18 -7.46 -7.37
CA GLY A 38 -6.00 -6.39 -8.38
C GLY A 38 -7.25 -5.54 -8.60
N TRP A 39 -8.45 -6.12 -8.45
CA TRP A 39 -9.71 -5.38 -8.54
C TRP A 39 -9.88 -4.37 -7.40
N LEU A 40 -9.45 -4.70 -6.18
CA LEU A 40 -9.57 -3.80 -5.03
C LEU A 40 -8.58 -2.64 -5.16
N CYS A 41 -7.36 -2.91 -5.64
CA CYS A 41 -6.43 -1.84 -5.99
C CYS A 41 -7.02 -0.89 -7.05
N ALA A 42 -7.60 -1.45 -8.12
CA ALA A 42 -8.20 -0.65 -9.18
C ALA A 42 -9.34 0.23 -8.66
N ILE A 43 -10.23 -0.30 -7.81
CA ILE A 43 -11.32 0.49 -7.19
C ILE A 43 -10.75 1.58 -6.28
N THR A 44 -9.74 1.28 -5.45
CA THR A 44 -9.11 2.32 -4.60
C THR A 44 -8.42 3.40 -5.43
N GLY A 45 -7.77 3.05 -6.53
CA GLY A 45 -7.13 4.00 -7.43
C GLY A 45 -8.13 4.89 -8.15
N LEU A 46 -9.18 4.30 -8.71
CA LEU A 46 -10.24 5.04 -9.41
C LEU A 46 -11.01 5.96 -8.46
N SER A 47 -11.33 5.49 -7.26
CA SER A 47 -11.98 6.32 -6.24
C SER A 47 -11.10 7.48 -5.77
N TYR A 48 -9.81 7.25 -5.56
CA TYR A 48 -8.88 8.31 -5.20
C TYR A 48 -8.70 9.34 -6.33
N GLY A 49 -8.63 8.88 -7.58
CA GLY A 49 -8.61 9.76 -8.75
C GLY A 49 -9.89 10.61 -8.87
N ALA A 50 -11.05 10.02 -8.58
CA ALA A 50 -12.33 10.73 -8.58
C ALA A 50 -12.42 11.80 -7.48
N ILE A 51 -11.80 11.58 -6.31
CA ILE A 51 -11.71 12.57 -5.24
C ILE A 51 -10.91 13.79 -5.71
N ILE A 52 -9.74 13.57 -6.31
CA ILE A 52 -8.86 14.66 -6.79
C ILE A 52 -9.52 15.41 -7.95
N ALA A 53 -10.08 14.69 -8.92
CA ALA A 53 -10.79 15.29 -10.04
C ALA A 53 -12.01 16.10 -9.57
N GLY A 54 -12.79 15.55 -8.63
CA GLY A 54 -13.95 16.22 -8.04
C GLY A 54 -13.57 17.49 -7.30
N TYR A 55 -12.49 17.44 -6.51
CA TYR A 55 -11.97 18.61 -5.81
C TYR A 55 -11.43 19.69 -6.77
N GLY A 56 -10.73 19.30 -7.83
CA GLY A 56 -10.22 20.23 -8.85
C GLY A 56 -11.33 20.93 -9.64
N LEU A 57 -12.47 20.28 -9.86
CA LEU A 57 -13.63 20.79 -10.60
C LEU A 57 -14.62 21.58 -9.72
N MET A 58 -14.43 21.63 -8.40
CA MET A 58 -15.23 22.45 -7.50
C MET A 58 -14.96 23.94 -7.74
N ARG A 59 -15.68 24.54 -8.69
CA ARG A 59 -15.71 26.00 -8.91
C ARG A 59 -16.98 26.61 -8.34
N HIS A 60 -18.16 26.19 -8.82
CA HIS A 60 -19.45 26.79 -8.41
C HIS A 60 -20.63 25.80 -8.35
N GLU A 61 -20.46 24.54 -8.80
CA GLU A 61 -21.55 23.57 -8.89
C GLU A 61 -21.40 22.43 -7.87
N ASN A 62 -22.50 22.10 -7.19
CA ASN A 62 -22.56 21.05 -6.18
C ASN A 62 -22.37 19.63 -6.78
N GLN A 63 -22.53 19.46 -8.10
CA GLN A 63 -22.45 18.15 -8.74
C GLN A 63 -21.04 17.53 -8.67
N TRP A 64 -20.00 18.35 -8.80
CA TRP A 64 -18.61 17.90 -8.66
C TRP A 64 -18.25 17.57 -7.20
N ALA A 65 -18.90 18.23 -6.24
CA ALA A 65 -18.81 17.90 -4.83
C ALA A 65 -19.36 16.50 -4.52
N LEU A 66 -20.46 16.12 -5.16
CA LEU A 66 -21.01 14.76 -5.04
C LEU A 66 -20.02 13.71 -5.56
N MET A 67 -19.31 13.96 -6.66
CA MET A 67 -18.29 13.05 -7.16
C MET A 67 -17.17 12.83 -6.12
N MET A 68 -16.73 13.90 -5.45
CA MET A 68 -15.75 13.81 -4.37
C MET A 68 -16.27 12.99 -3.18
N ILE A 69 -17.53 13.21 -2.76
CA ILE A 69 -18.14 12.51 -1.63
C ILE A 69 -18.32 11.02 -1.94
N ILE A 70 -18.86 10.68 -3.12
CA ILE A 70 -19.04 9.30 -3.56
C ILE A 70 -17.67 8.61 -3.70
N GLY A 71 -16.69 9.28 -4.30
CA GLY A 71 -15.32 8.79 -4.38
C GLY A 71 -14.73 8.51 -3.00
N GLY A 72 -14.90 9.44 -2.05
CA GLY A 72 -14.47 9.28 -0.66
C GLY A 72 -15.14 8.10 0.06
N ALA A 73 -16.44 7.92 -0.12
CA ALA A 73 -17.19 6.81 0.46
C ALA A 73 -16.72 5.45 -0.10
N VAL A 74 -16.53 5.35 -1.42
CA VAL A 74 -16.04 4.13 -2.08
C VAL A 74 -14.60 3.83 -1.66
N PHE A 75 -13.76 4.87 -1.53
CA PHE A 75 -12.39 4.74 -1.05
C PHE A 75 -12.37 4.19 0.39
N ALA A 76 -13.14 4.78 1.30
CA ALA A 76 -13.25 4.32 2.68
C ALA A 76 -13.75 2.88 2.78
N LEU A 77 -14.80 2.53 2.02
CA LEU A 77 -15.34 1.17 1.96
C LEU A 77 -14.31 0.17 1.45
N SER A 78 -13.53 0.55 0.44
CA SER A 78 -12.44 -0.29 -0.09
C SER A 78 -11.33 -0.52 0.93
N VAL A 79 -10.98 0.49 1.72
CA VAL A 79 -10.02 0.37 2.84
C VAL A 79 -10.57 -0.55 3.93
N VAL A 80 -11.85 -0.43 4.28
CA VAL A 80 -12.50 -1.31 5.26
C VAL A 80 -12.50 -2.76 4.78
N ILE A 81 -12.84 -3.02 3.51
CA ILE A 81 -12.76 -4.36 2.94
C ILE A 81 -11.32 -4.89 2.98
N TYR A 82 -10.33 -4.04 2.68
CA TYR A 82 -8.93 -4.43 2.78
C TYR A 82 -8.53 -4.84 4.20
N LEU A 83 -8.86 -4.02 5.20
CA LEU A 83 -8.59 -4.31 6.62
C LEU A 83 -9.32 -5.56 7.10
N TYR A 84 -10.57 -5.75 6.67
CA TYR A 84 -11.35 -6.93 6.98
C TYR A 84 -10.70 -8.20 6.41
N ARG A 85 -10.19 -8.14 5.17
CA ARG A 85 -9.43 -9.26 4.58
C ARG A 85 -8.14 -9.55 5.33
N CYS A 86 -7.40 -8.52 5.75
CA CYS A 86 -6.20 -8.70 6.59
C CYS A 86 -6.56 -9.37 7.92
N HIS A 87 -7.66 -8.95 8.55
CA HIS A 87 -8.16 -9.55 9.79
C HIS A 87 -8.53 -11.03 9.60
N LEU A 88 -9.24 -11.36 8.51
CA LEU A 88 -9.63 -12.73 8.17
C LEU A 88 -8.42 -13.65 7.92
N LEU A 89 -7.33 -13.10 7.38
CA LEU A 89 -6.07 -13.79 7.13
C LEU A 89 -5.16 -13.86 8.37
N GLY A 90 -5.57 -13.29 9.52
CA GLY A 90 -4.76 -13.24 10.74
C GLY A 90 -3.50 -12.36 10.64
N ILE A 91 -3.38 -11.57 9.56
CA ILE A 91 -2.25 -10.67 9.33
C ILE A 91 -2.59 -9.34 9.99
N LYS A 92 -1.77 -8.90 10.96
CA LYS A 92 -1.91 -7.56 11.53
C LYS A 92 -1.49 -6.54 10.47
N PRO A 93 -2.41 -5.73 9.92
CA PRO A 93 -2.02 -4.71 8.95
C PRO A 93 -1.11 -3.69 9.67
N ALA A 94 0.11 -3.54 9.19
CA ALA A 94 1.01 -2.51 9.69
C ALA A 94 0.58 -1.17 9.07
N ILE A 95 -0.35 -0.48 9.74
CA ILE A 95 -0.84 0.84 9.31
C ILE A 95 0.28 1.89 9.37
N LEU A 96 1.25 1.71 10.26
CA LEU A 96 2.45 2.54 10.34
C LEU A 96 3.68 1.82 9.75
N PRO A 97 4.44 2.48 8.86
CA PRO A 97 5.70 1.94 8.35
C PRO A 97 6.72 1.82 9.49
N ARG A 98 7.11 0.57 9.81
CA ARG A 98 8.06 0.29 10.90
C ARG A 98 9.50 0.46 10.43
N SER A 99 9.79 0.18 9.16
CA SER A 99 11.09 0.41 8.53
C SER A 99 11.36 1.88 8.16
N ASN A 100 12.62 2.32 8.30
CA ASN A 100 13.08 3.66 7.91
C ASN A 100 12.96 3.91 6.40
N ALA A 101 13.07 2.88 5.57
CA ALA A 101 12.85 2.99 4.12
C ALA A 101 11.37 3.24 3.80
N SER A 102 10.47 2.50 4.47
CA SER A 102 9.02 2.62 4.34
C SER A 102 8.53 4.00 4.83
N LYS A 103 9.14 4.57 5.88
CA LYS A 103 8.86 5.96 6.32
C LYS A 103 9.21 6.99 5.25
N LYS A 104 10.41 6.92 4.67
CA LYS A 104 10.84 7.84 3.61
C LYS A 104 9.90 7.77 2.41
N LEU A 105 9.60 6.55 1.94
CA LEU A 105 8.68 6.33 0.82
C LEU A 105 7.32 6.96 1.11
N ASN A 106 6.74 6.71 2.29
CA ASN A 106 5.44 7.26 2.65
C ASN A 106 5.43 8.80 2.67
N ILE A 107 6.49 9.42 3.18
CA ILE A 107 6.65 10.89 3.17
C ILE A 107 6.73 11.43 1.74
N TYR A 108 7.55 10.81 0.87
CA TYR A 108 7.65 11.23 -0.53
C TYR A 108 6.33 11.07 -1.28
N THR A 109 5.60 9.97 -1.05
CA THR A 109 4.31 9.74 -1.68
C THR A 109 3.24 10.71 -1.17
N ALA A 110 3.21 10.99 0.14
CA ALA A 110 2.30 11.97 0.72
C ALA A 110 2.56 13.38 0.17
N LEU A 111 3.84 13.77 0.04
CA LEU A 111 4.23 15.04 -0.56
C LEU A 111 3.80 15.11 -2.03
N PHE A 112 4.02 14.05 -2.80
CA PHE A 112 3.58 13.97 -4.19
C PHE A 112 2.07 14.16 -4.34
N PHE A 113 1.27 13.45 -3.52
CA PHE A 113 -0.18 13.59 -3.54
C PHE A 113 -0.65 14.99 -3.11
N ALA A 114 -0.03 15.57 -2.08
CA ALA A 114 -0.35 16.92 -1.63
C ALA A 114 -0.09 17.97 -2.72
N VAL A 115 1.07 17.90 -3.38
CA VAL A 115 1.42 18.78 -4.49
C VAL A 115 0.42 18.60 -5.64
N MET A 116 0.08 17.36 -6.00
CA MET A 116 -0.88 17.09 -7.07
C MET A 116 -2.27 17.65 -6.78
N VAL A 117 -2.75 17.60 -5.53
CA VAL A 117 -4.04 18.20 -5.15
C VAL A 117 -4.03 19.71 -5.36
N VAL A 118 -2.96 20.40 -4.95
CA VAL A 118 -2.82 21.85 -5.13
C VAL A 118 -2.72 22.18 -6.62
N VAL A 119 -1.82 21.51 -7.34
CA VAL A 119 -1.60 21.69 -8.78
C VAL A 119 -2.89 21.45 -9.57
N SER A 120 -3.66 20.41 -9.25
CA SER A 120 -4.95 20.13 -9.89
C SER A 120 -5.93 21.28 -9.72
N ARG A 121 -5.94 21.96 -8.58
CA ARG A 121 -6.86 23.07 -8.33
C ARG A 121 -6.36 24.35 -9.00
N GLU A 122 -5.10 24.72 -8.77
CA GLU A 122 -4.50 25.94 -9.30
C GLU A 122 -4.52 25.95 -10.84
N LEU A 123 -4.07 24.89 -11.51
CA LEU A 123 -4.11 24.86 -12.98
C LEU A 123 -5.53 24.94 -13.53
N THR A 124 -6.51 24.36 -12.84
CA THR A 124 -7.91 24.42 -13.28
C THR A 124 -8.46 25.84 -13.15
N LEU A 125 -8.03 26.57 -12.12
CA LEU A 125 -8.37 27.97 -11.94
C LEU A 125 -7.71 28.88 -12.99
N PHE A 126 -6.45 28.63 -13.35
CA PHE A 126 -5.72 29.46 -14.32
C PHE A 126 -6.10 29.19 -15.78
N THR A 127 -6.35 27.93 -16.15
CA THR A 127 -6.47 27.54 -17.56
C THR A 127 -7.91 27.38 -18.02
N GLU A 128 -8.87 27.32 -17.08
CA GLU A 128 -10.30 27.01 -17.32
C GLU A 128 -10.56 25.68 -18.07
N LEU A 129 -9.53 24.88 -18.29
CA LEU A 129 -9.60 23.60 -18.97
C LEU A 129 -10.07 22.51 -18.00
N ASN A 130 -11.30 22.06 -18.19
CA ASN A 130 -11.92 21.01 -17.38
C ASN A 130 -11.24 19.63 -17.49
N PHE A 131 -10.31 19.43 -18.43
CA PHE A 131 -9.59 18.15 -18.60
C PHE A 131 -8.44 17.95 -17.60
N ILE A 132 -7.89 19.04 -17.04
CA ILE A 132 -6.69 18.99 -16.18
C ILE A 132 -6.93 18.16 -14.90
N PRO A 133 -8.04 18.32 -14.17
CA PRO A 133 -8.34 17.51 -12.98
C PRO A 133 -8.45 16.02 -13.28
N TRP A 134 -8.95 15.66 -14.46
CA TRP A 134 -9.06 14.26 -14.87
C TRP A 134 -7.70 13.62 -15.09
N VAL A 135 -6.78 14.30 -15.77
CA VAL A 135 -5.41 13.81 -15.96
C VAL A 135 -4.68 13.68 -14.63
N CYS A 136 -4.81 14.69 -13.76
CA CYS A 136 -4.18 14.67 -12.44
C CYS A 136 -4.75 13.55 -11.55
N GLY A 137 -6.08 13.38 -11.57
CA GLY A 137 -6.77 12.28 -10.88
C GLY A 137 -6.37 10.90 -11.38
N LEU A 138 -6.28 10.70 -12.70
CA LEU A 138 -5.81 9.44 -13.29
C LEU A 138 -4.35 9.14 -12.93
N MET A 139 -3.48 10.16 -12.96
CA MET A 139 -2.08 10.00 -12.58
C MET A 139 -1.95 9.61 -11.10
N CYS A 140 -2.69 10.27 -10.20
CA CYS A 140 -2.70 9.94 -8.79
C CYS A 140 -3.29 8.55 -8.51
N GLY A 141 -4.40 8.21 -9.16
CA GLY A 141 -5.00 6.88 -9.05
C GLY A 141 -4.06 5.77 -9.53
N GLY A 142 -3.36 6.00 -10.64
CA GLY A 142 -2.37 5.08 -11.19
C GLY A 142 -1.16 4.89 -10.26
N VAL A 143 -0.61 5.99 -9.72
CA VAL A 143 0.48 5.95 -8.74
C VAL A 143 0.04 5.21 -7.48
N LEU A 144 -1.19 5.42 -7.00
CA LEU A 144 -1.72 4.70 -5.84
C LEU A 144 -1.82 3.19 -6.07
N VAL A 145 -2.35 2.77 -7.23
CA VAL A 145 -2.43 1.35 -7.63
C VAL A 145 -1.04 0.74 -7.72
N TRP A 146 -0.09 1.47 -8.32
CA TRP A 146 1.29 1.03 -8.46
C TRP A 146 1.95 0.84 -7.09
N LEU A 147 1.78 1.80 -6.17
CA LEU A 147 2.27 1.73 -4.80
C LEU A 147 1.70 0.53 -4.05
N GLN A 148 0.39 0.31 -4.11
CA GLN A 148 -0.27 -0.83 -3.46
C GLN A 148 0.20 -2.18 -3.99
N ARG A 149 0.59 -2.26 -5.28
CA ARG A 149 1.03 -3.51 -5.91
C ARG A 149 2.51 -3.82 -5.67
N MET A 150 3.33 -2.76 -5.64
CA MET A 150 4.78 -2.86 -5.43
C MET A 150 5.14 -2.99 -3.95
N TYR A 151 4.42 -2.29 -3.07
CA TYR A 151 4.64 -2.27 -1.62
C TYR A 151 3.34 -2.64 -0.88
N PRO A 152 2.89 -3.91 -0.94
CA PRO A 152 1.72 -4.34 -0.18
C PRO A 152 1.98 -4.18 1.33
N THR A 153 1.02 -3.60 2.05
CA THR A 153 1.04 -3.22 3.49
C THR A 153 1.09 -4.41 4.48
N GLY A 154 1.89 -5.43 4.15
CA GLY A 154 2.17 -6.58 5.01
C GLY A 154 3.67 -6.78 5.12
N GLU A 155 4.34 -5.99 5.96
CA GLU A 155 5.65 -6.41 6.47
C GLU A 155 5.40 -7.59 7.41
N VAL A 156 6.03 -8.74 7.13
CA VAL A 156 6.05 -9.86 8.08
C VAL A 156 6.67 -9.36 9.39
N VAL A 157 6.01 -9.66 10.50
CA VAL A 157 6.59 -9.49 11.83
C VAL A 157 7.76 -10.48 11.90
N ASN A 158 8.95 -10.03 11.51
CA ASN A 158 10.16 -10.66 12.00
C ASN A 158 10.15 -10.42 13.50
N VAL A 159 9.70 -11.42 14.25
CA VAL A 159 9.96 -11.53 15.68
C VAL A 159 11.49 -11.46 15.78
N GLU A 160 11.97 -10.31 16.24
CA GLU A 160 13.38 -10.06 16.46
C GLU A 160 13.96 -11.25 17.24
N ARG A 161 15.12 -11.73 16.75
CA ARG A 161 15.98 -12.63 17.51
C ARG A 161 16.11 -12.03 18.90
N PRO A 162 15.83 -12.78 19.98
CA PRO A 162 16.24 -12.33 21.30
C PRO A 162 17.76 -12.25 21.26
N ASN A 163 18.23 -11.00 21.28
CA ASN A 163 19.41 -10.46 21.94
C ASN A 163 20.61 -11.41 22.04
N GLU A 164 21.73 -10.92 21.53
CA GLU A 164 23.10 -11.32 21.89
C GLU A 164 23.26 -11.72 23.37
#